data_AF-A0A851JE39-F1
#
_entry.id   AF-A0A851JE39-F1
#
_cell.length_a   1.000
_cell.length_b   1.000
_cell.length_c   1.000
_cell.angle_alpha   90.00
_cell.angle_beta   90.00
_cell.angle_gamma   90.00
#
_symmetry.space_group_name_H-M   'P 1'
#
loop_
_entity.id
_entity.type
_entity.pdbx_description
1 polymer ?
#
loop_
_entity_poly.entity_id
_entity_poly.type
_entity_poly.pdbx_seq_one_letter_code
_entity_poly.pdbx_strand_id
1 'polypeptide(L)'
;QMDRAIRRIEPWKIAVIVVSVIVGLALIIGLITFLLCHDQDRYYNASFLITNVDYNPQYERQTTDEFRNLSEDIETMISEVFRGSFLSKRYIRSHVVSLSPDPVGVLASVVLVFKFPSADSEATTWGQVNRVLLRRLKATSTYLDVDQSTIRLTGKCLSKAAFSLTGCGIRRQAFSFTGVERITGGQRAREGEWPWQASIQLDGTHRCGASIISNFWLVTAAHCFRGVRDPRRWTASFGILLRPPKQKKFVRRIIVHERYGDHFLDHEYDVAVVELASAIEFTSDVHSVCLPEASHIFPENTSCFVTGWGALENDGECYSVNQLRQAEVRIISTEVCNRRQVYGGAITPGMLCAGYLEGQVDACQGDSGGPLVHANSRGIWYLVGIVSWGDECGKPNKPGVYTRVTYYRNWIHSKTGI
;
A
#
# COMPACT_ATOMS: atom_id res chain seq x y z
N GLN A 1 -39.43 27.81 -68.85
CA GLN A 1 -39.85 27.13 -67.60
C GLN A 1 -38.65 26.38 -67.02
N MET A 2 -37.92 26.99 -66.09
CA MET A 2 -37.00 26.27 -65.22
C MET A 2 -37.32 26.73 -63.81
N ASP A 3 -38.38 26.14 -63.23
CA ASP A 3 -38.71 26.29 -61.82
C ASP A 3 -37.59 25.63 -61.01
N ARG A 4 -36.74 26.46 -60.40
CA ARG A 4 -35.87 26.03 -59.30
C ARG A 4 -36.78 25.71 -58.11
N ALA A 5 -37.18 24.45 -57.99
CA ALA A 5 -37.82 23.93 -56.80
C ALA A 5 -36.85 24.05 -55.62
N ILE A 6 -36.92 25.16 -54.89
CA ILE A 6 -36.33 25.29 -53.56
C ILE A 6 -37.12 24.31 -52.68
N ARG A 7 -36.58 23.11 -52.49
CA ARG A 7 -37.07 22.14 -51.49
C ARG A 7 -36.99 22.82 -50.12
N ARG A 8 -38.11 23.40 -49.67
CA ARG A 8 -38.25 23.88 -48.29
C ARG A 8 -38.14 22.66 -47.38
N ILE A 9 -37.03 22.59 -46.67
CA ILE A 9 -36.81 21.56 -45.65
C ILE A 9 -37.90 21.75 -44.59
N GLU A 10 -38.64 20.69 -44.28
CA GLU A 10 -39.71 20.75 -43.28
C GLU A 10 -39.14 21.16 -41.91
N PRO A 11 -39.84 21.99 -41.13
CA PRO A 11 -39.32 22.54 -39.87
C PRO A 11 -38.78 21.49 -38.90
N TRP A 12 -39.40 20.31 -38.85
CA TRP A 12 -38.96 19.20 -37.99
C TRP A 12 -37.60 18.61 -38.41
N LYS A 13 -37.27 18.60 -39.72
CA LYS A 13 -35.97 18.14 -40.21
C LYS A 13 -34.86 19.11 -39.84
N ILE A 14 -35.15 20.41 -39.87
CA ILE A 14 -34.22 21.45 -39.39
C ILE A 14 -33.97 21.27 -37.89
N ALA A 15 -35.02 21.05 -37.09
CA ALA A 15 -34.89 20.81 -35.66
C ALA A 15 -34.02 19.57 -35.35
N VAL A 16 -34.22 18.46 -36.05
CA VAL A 16 -33.40 17.24 -35.89
C VAL A 16 -31.93 17.49 -36.24
N ILE A 17 -31.64 18.22 -37.32
CA ILE A 17 -30.27 18.57 -37.72
C ILE A 17 -29.62 19.45 -36.65
N VAL A 18 -30.32 20.48 -36.17
CA VAL A 18 -29.80 21.39 -35.13
C VAL A 18 -29.52 20.63 -33.83
N VAL A 19 -30.44 19.79 -33.36
CA VAL A 19 -30.23 18.96 -32.16
C VAL A 19 -29.05 18.01 -32.34
N SER A 20 -28.93 17.36 -33.50
CA SER A 20 -27.82 16.44 -33.78
C SER A 20 -26.47 17.16 -33.78
N VAL A 21 -26.40 18.38 -34.33
CA VAL A 21 -25.19 19.21 -34.31
C VAL A 21 -24.86 19.65 -32.88
N ILE A 22 -25.85 20.07 -32.09
CA ILE A 22 -25.65 20.46 -30.69
C ILE A 22 -25.14 19.28 -29.86
N VAL A 23 -25.73 18.09 -30.00
CA VAL A 23 -25.29 16.87 -29.31
C VAL A 23 -23.88 16.48 -29.75
N GLY A 24 -23.58 16.54 -31.04
CA GLY A 24 -22.24 16.29 -31.57
C GLY A 24 -21.20 17.24 -30.99
N LEU A 25 -21.49 18.54 -30.95
CA LEU A 25 -20.62 19.55 -30.33
C LEU A 25 -20.46 19.32 -28.82
N ALA A 26 -21.54 19.00 -28.11
CA ALA A 26 -21.49 18.71 -26.67
C ALA A 26 -20.66 17.47 -26.36
N LEU A 27 -20.73 16.42 -27.19
CA LEU A 27 -19.89 15.22 -27.06
C LEU A 27 -18.43 15.51 -27.38
N ILE A 28 -18.14 16.29 -28.43
CA ILE A 28 -16.77 16.68 -28.77
C ILE A 28 -16.18 17.55 -27.66
N ILE A 29 -16.91 18.56 -27.18
CA ILE A 29 -16.49 19.39 -26.05
C ILE A 29 -16.31 18.52 -24.82
N GLY A 30 -17.26 17.65 -24.49
CA GLY A 30 -17.17 16.73 -23.35
C GLY A 30 -15.96 15.81 -23.42
N LEU A 31 -15.66 15.25 -24.60
CA LEU A 31 -14.49 14.39 -24.83
C LEU A 31 -13.18 15.18 -24.77
N ILE A 32 -13.13 16.38 -25.36
CA ILE A 32 -11.98 17.28 -25.27
C ILE A 32 -11.76 17.70 -23.81
N THR A 33 -12.81 18.03 -23.07
CA THR A 33 -12.72 18.40 -21.66
C THR A 33 -12.27 17.21 -20.81
N PHE A 34 -12.80 16.02 -21.07
CA PHE A 34 -12.36 14.78 -20.42
C PHE A 34 -10.89 14.48 -20.71
N LEU A 35 -10.44 14.60 -21.96
CA LEU A 35 -9.06 14.36 -22.36
C LEU A 35 -8.10 15.43 -21.82
N LEU A 36 -8.47 16.72 -21.86
CA LEU A 36 -7.64 17.83 -21.39
C LEU A 36 -7.60 17.95 -19.86
N CYS A 37 -8.66 17.57 -19.16
CA CYS A 37 -8.76 17.65 -17.70
C CYS A 37 -8.45 16.33 -16.98
N HIS A 38 -8.10 15.25 -17.71
CA HIS A 38 -7.63 14.04 -17.04
C HIS A 38 -6.23 14.29 -16.49
N ASP A 39 -6.19 14.62 -15.21
CA ASP A 39 -4.94 14.75 -14.47
C ASP A 39 -4.20 13.40 -14.43
N GLN A 40 -2.91 13.43 -14.74
CA GLN A 40 -2.01 12.28 -14.63
C GLN A 40 -0.93 12.56 -13.60
N ASP A 41 -0.57 11.52 -12.85
CA ASP A 41 0.58 11.57 -11.94
C ASP A 41 1.86 11.63 -12.76
N ARG A 42 2.70 12.62 -12.46
CA ARG A 42 4.05 12.80 -13.03
C ARG A 42 5.09 12.64 -11.95
N TYR A 43 6.19 12.00 -12.35
CA TYR A 43 7.29 11.63 -11.46
C TYR A 43 8.56 12.28 -11.96
N TYR A 44 9.33 12.87 -11.04
CA TYR A 44 10.63 13.45 -11.34
C TYR A 44 11.67 12.95 -10.34
N ASN A 45 12.81 12.51 -10.83
CA ASN A 45 13.91 12.12 -9.94
C ASN A 45 14.78 13.34 -9.68
N ALA A 46 14.98 13.66 -8.42
CA ALA A 46 15.88 14.68 -7.93
C ALA A 46 17.02 14.02 -7.16
N SER A 47 18.22 14.58 -7.25
CA SER A 47 19.34 14.22 -6.38
C SER A 47 20.08 15.47 -5.94
N PHE A 48 20.55 15.49 -4.70
CA PHE A 48 21.29 16.61 -4.12
C PHE A 48 22.09 16.16 -2.90
N LEU A 49 23.18 16.88 -2.63
CA LEU A 49 24.10 16.64 -1.53
C LEU A 49 23.69 17.43 -0.29
N ILE A 50 23.66 16.77 0.86
CA ILE A 50 23.43 17.36 2.18
C ILE A 50 24.78 17.39 2.91
N THR A 51 25.26 18.57 3.26
CA THR A 51 26.64 18.79 3.74
C THR A 51 26.77 18.90 5.25
N ASN A 52 25.68 19.13 5.98
CA ASN A 52 25.67 19.25 7.45
C ASN A 52 25.31 17.94 8.16
N VAL A 53 25.28 16.82 7.45
CA VAL A 53 24.98 15.49 7.98
C VAL A 53 26.10 14.53 7.58
N ASP A 54 26.72 13.91 8.57
CA ASP A 54 27.72 12.86 8.34
C ASP A 54 27.04 11.57 7.89
N TYR A 55 27.68 10.86 6.96
CA TYR A 55 27.16 9.58 6.50
C TYR A 55 27.19 8.53 7.61
N ASN A 56 26.05 7.88 7.83
CA ASN A 56 25.90 6.75 8.73
C ASN A 56 25.61 5.47 7.91
N PRO A 57 26.36 4.36 8.09
CA PRO A 57 26.07 3.10 7.42
C PRO A 57 24.64 2.56 7.63
N GLN A 58 23.94 2.97 8.70
CA GLN A 58 22.53 2.63 8.91
C GLN A 58 21.61 3.19 7.80
N TYR A 59 22.06 4.20 7.04
CA TYR A 59 21.32 4.75 5.89
C TYR A 59 21.23 3.78 4.69
N GLU A 60 22.03 2.72 4.64
CA GLU A 60 21.91 1.71 3.58
C GLU A 60 20.60 0.93 3.67
N ARG A 61 19.98 0.86 4.86
CA ARG A 61 18.78 0.08 5.12
C ARG A 61 17.59 1.01 5.33
N GLN A 62 16.62 0.94 4.42
CA GLN A 62 15.43 1.80 4.48
C GLN A 62 14.57 1.60 5.74
N THR A 63 14.76 0.49 6.45
CA THR A 63 13.99 0.11 7.63
C THR A 63 14.51 0.72 8.93
N THR A 64 15.75 1.22 8.96
CA THR A 64 16.38 1.78 10.16
C THR A 64 15.74 3.12 10.56
N ASP A 65 15.77 3.41 11.85
CA ASP A 65 15.25 4.68 12.37
C ASP A 65 16.10 5.86 11.86
N GLU A 66 17.42 5.67 11.70
CA GLU A 66 18.32 6.68 11.13
C GLU A 66 17.93 7.06 9.70
N PHE A 67 17.71 6.07 8.82
CA PHE A 67 17.27 6.34 7.44
C PHE A 67 15.91 7.03 7.44
N ARG A 68 14.98 6.56 8.27
CA ARG A 68 13.61 7.09 8.33
C ARG A 68 13.59 8.54 8.79
N ASN A 69 14.32 8.89 9.85
CA ASN A 69 14.35 10.23 10.41
C ASN A 69 14.94 11.22 9.40
N LEU A 70 16.11 10.94 8.84
CA LEU A 70 16.72 11.81 7.84
C LEU A 70 15.86 11.92 6.57
N SER A 71 15.23 10.82 6.15
CA SER A 71 14.31 10.87 5.02
C SER A 71 13.07 11.72 5.29
N GLU A 72 12.53 11.68 6.50
CA GLU A 72 11.38 12.50 6.92
C GLU A 72 11.75 13.99 6.96
N ASP A 73 12.95 14.33 7.44
CA ASP A 73 13.46 15.71 7.43
C ASP A 73 13.61 16.22 5.99
N ILE A 74 14.16 15.39 5.09
CA ILE A 74 14.31 15.72 3.67
C ILE A 74 12.94 15.91 2.99
N GLU A 75 12.02 14.98 3.19
CA GLU A 75 10.68 15.03 2.59
C GLU A 75 9.87 16.23 3.10
N THR A 76 10.04 16.58 4.38
CA THR A 76 9.43 17.76 5.00
C THR A 76 9.96 19.04 4.39
N MET A 77 11.29 19.20 4.29
CA MET A 77 11.92 20.34 3.63
C MET A 77 11.43 20.51 2.19
N ILE A 78 11.37 19.41 1.41
CA ILE A 78 10.87 19.46 0.03
C ILE A 78 9.38 19.80 -0.03
N SER A 79 8.59 19.28 0.91
CA SER A 79 7.16 19.58 1.03
C SER A 79 6.93 21.07 1.25
N GLU A 80 7.68 21.71 2.15
CA GLU A 80 7.61 23.16 2.39
C GLU A 80 7.98 23.97 1.14
N VAL A 81 9.00 23.54 0.41
CA VAL A 81 9.45 24.17 -0.84
C VAL A 81 8.35 24.19 -1.90
N PHE A 82 7.68 23.06 -2.13
CA PHE A 82 6.63 22.98 -3.15
C PHE A 82 5.28 23.50 -2.68
N ARG A 83 4.87 23.24 -1.43
CA ARG A 83 3.63 23.78 -0.85
C ARG A 83 3.68 25.30 -0.67
N GLY A 84 4.85 25.88 -0.47
CA GLY A 84 5.06 27.33 -0.47
C GLY A 84 5.10 27.97 -1.86
N SER A 85 4.97 27.19 -2.95
CA SER A 85 5.10 27.66 -4.33
C SER A 85 3.76 27.66 -5.09
N PHE A 86 3.78 28.15 -6.34
CA PHE A 86 2.62 28.07 -7.24
C PHE A 86 2.24 26.63 -7.64
N LEU A 87 3.13 25.65 -7.37
CA LEU A 87 2.88 24.22 -7.57
C LEU A 87 2.18 23.56 -6.37
N SER A 88 1.78 24.31 -5.34
CA SER A 88 1.20 23.76 -4.11
C SER A 88 -0.02 22.85 -4.34
N LYS A 89 -0.91 23.21 -5.27
CA LYS A 89 -2.09 22.40 -5.65
C LYS A 89 -1.76 21.20 -6.55
N ARG A 90 -0.57 21.19 -7.14
CA ARG A 90 -0.10 20.15 -8.07
C ARG A 90 0.83 19.15 -7.39
N TYR A 91 1.53 19.56 -6.33
CA TYR A 91 2.42 18.71 -5.56
C TYR A 91 1.63 17.70 -4.73
N ILE A 92 1.96 16.41 -4.90
CA ILE A 92 1.36 15.33 -4.12
C ILE A 92 2.26 15.01 -2.92
N ARG A 93 3.50 14.60 -3.19
CA ARG A 93 4.49 14.20 -2.18
C ARG A 93 5.89 14.11 -2.78
N SER A 94 6.88 13.96 -1.91
CA SER A 94 8.23 13.53 -2.25
C SER A 94 8.54 12.24 -1.51
N HIS A 95 9.47 11.46 -2.03
CA HIS A 95 9.88 10.20 -1.43
C HIS A 95 11.38 9.97 -1.60
N VAL A 96 12.12 9.86 -0.49
CA VAL A 96 13.54 9.51 -0.51
C VAL A 96 13.68 8.03 -0.83
N VAL A 97 14.37 7.74 -1.94
CA VAL A 97 14.63 6.40 -2.46
C VAL A 97 15.91 5.82 -1.86
N SER A 98 16.96 6.63 -1.75
CA SER A 98 18.24 6.19 -1.20
C SER A 98 19.04 7.35 -0.63
N LEU A 99 19.86 7.02 0.35
CA LEU A 99 20.85 7.89 0.98
C LEU A 99 22.21 7.21 0.84
N SER A 100 23.08 7.78 0.02
CA SER A 100 24.38 7.20 -0.33
C SER A 100 25.53 8.05 0.23
N PRO A 101 26.69 7.44 0.53
CA PRO A 101 27.84 8.18 1.04
C PRO A 101 28.41 9.13 -0.01
N ASP A 102 28.83 10.31 0.43
CA ASP A 102 29.59 11.28 -0.34
C ASP A 102 30.73 11.84 0.54
N PRO A 103 31.91 12.20 -0.01
CA PRO A 103 33.03 12.71 0.79
C PRO A 103 32.71 13.92 1.67
N VAL A 104 31.68 14.70 1.32
CA VAL A 104 31.30 15.93 2.02
C VAL A 104 29.92 15.82 2.69
N GLY A 105 29.35 14.61 2.78
CA GLY A 105 28.10 14.36 3.51
C GLY A 105 27.26 13.21 2.93
N VAL A 106 25.96 13.46 2.76
CA VAL A 106 25.00 12.44 2.30
C VAL A 106 24.36 12.87 0.98
N LEU A 107 24.51 12.03 -0.05
CA LEU A 107 23.83 12.21 -1.33
C LEU A 107 22.42 11.60 -1.25
N ALA A 108 21.40 12.45 -1.31
CA ALA A 108 20.00 12.04 -1.29
C ALA A 108 19.46 11.87 -2.71
N SER A 109 18.81 10.74 -2.98
CA SER A 109 18.04 10.50 -4.20
C SER A 109 16.55 10.46 -3.87
N VAL A 110 15.77 11.34 -4.50
CA VAL A 110 14.36 11.59 -4.17
C VAL A 110 13.50 11.51 -5.41
N VAL A 111 12.30 10.94 -5.29
CA VAL A 111 11.26 11.03 -6.31
C VAL A 111 10.23 12.07 -5.89
N LEU A 112 9.94 13.01 -6.78
CA LEU A 112 8.91 14.02 -6.62
C LEU A 112 7.67 13.61 -7.41
N VAL A 113 6.50 13.67 -6.79
CA VAL A 113 5.23 13.28 -7.39
C VAL A 113 4.31 14.50 -7.50
N PHE A 114 3.84 14.76 -8.72
CA PHE A 114 2.94 15.84 -9.05
C PHE A 114 1.74 15.35 -9.83
N LYS A 115 0.66 16.11 -9.81
CA LYS A 115 -0.56 15.88 -10.56
C LYS A 115 -0.74 16.97 -11.61
N PHE A 116 -0.44 16.66 -12.87
CA PHE A 116 -0.56 17.61 -13.98
C PHE A 116 -1.62 17.17 -14.98
N PRO A 117 -2.31 18.10 -15.66
CA PRO A 117 -3.15 17.78 -16.80
C PRO A 117 -2.36 17.00 -17.86
N SER A 118 -2.98 16.00 -18.47
CA SER A 118 -2.40 15.23 -19.59
C SER A 118 -1.91 16.13 -20.73
N ALA A 119 -2.57 17.28 -20.95
CA ALA A 119 -2.29 18.24 -22.01
C ALA A 119 -0.99 19.04 -21.80
N ASP A 120 -0.49 19.15 -20.57
CA ASP A 120 0.70 19.94 -20.28
C ASP A 120 1.96 19.25 -20.84
N SER A 121 2.81 19.97 -21.57
CA SER A 121 4.02 19.34 -22.11
C SER A 121 5.00 18.94 -20.99
N GLU A 122 5.71 17.83 -21.18
CA GLU A 122 6.70 17.32 -20.22
C GLU A 122 7.79 18.37 -19.93
N ALA A 123 8.30 19.01 -20.99
CA ALA A 123 9.31 20.07 -20.88
C ALA A 123 8.81 21.26 -20.03
N THR A 124 7.55 21.68 -20.19
CA THR A 124 6.99 22.79 -19.41
C THR A 124 6.85 22.43 -17.95
N THR A 125 6.25 21.27 -17.65
CA THR A 125 6.07 20.79 -16.26
C THR A 125 7.41 20.56 -15.56
N TRP A 126 8.39 19.94 -16.24
CA TRP A 126 9.76 19.79 -15.74
C TRP A 126 10.41 21.14 -15.45
N GLY A 127 10.29 22.12 -16.37
CA GLY A 127 10.87 23.46 -16.19
C GLY A 127 10.27 24.21 -15.00
N GLN A 128 8.98 24.04 -14.74
CA GLN A 128 8.31 24.60 -13.55
C GLN A 128 8.85 23.96 -12.26
N VAL A 129 8.91 22.63 -12.19
CA VAL A 129 9.39 21.88 -11.02
C VAL A 129 10.87 22.21 -10.74
N ASN A 130 11.72 22.15 -11.76
CA ASN A 130 13.15 22.43 -11.64
C ASN A 130 13.41 23.86 -11.12
N ARG A 131 12.65 24.84 -11.63
CA ARG A 131 12.77 26.24 -11.20
C ARG A 131 12.40 26.43 -9.74
N VAL A 132 11.31 25.80 -9.28
CA VAL A 132 10.90 25.89 -7.87
C VAL A 132 11.94 25.21 -6.97
N LEU A 133 12.37 24.00 -7.34
CA LEU A 133 13.38 23.24 -6.59
C LEU A 133 14.67 24.06 -6.44
N LEU A 134 15.27 24.49 -7.55
CA LEU A 134 16.54 25.22 -7.52
C LEU A 134 16.46 26.55 -6.76
N ARG A 135 15.35 27.28 -6.83
CA ARG A 135 15.23 28.61 -6.19
C ARG A 135 14.92 28.56 -4.70
N ARG A 136 14.14 27.57 -4.26
CA ARG A 136 13.57 27.58 -2.90
C ARG A 136 14.21 26.59 -1.95
N LEU A 137 14.86 25.52 -2.45
CA LEU A 137 15.46 24.51 -1.58
C LEU A 137 16.49 25.12 -0.61
N LYS A 138 17.34 26.05 -1.08
CA LYS A 138 18.30 26.77 -0.24
C LYS A 138 17.67 27.80 0.70
N ALA A 139 16.57 28.44 0.28
CA ALA A 139 15.94 29.53 1.03
C ALA A 139 15.04 29.03 2.17
N THR A 140 14.51 27.82 2.05
CA THR A 140 13.61 27.21 3.04
C THR A 140 14.36 26.29 4.01
N SER A 141 15.59 25.87 3.71
CA SER A 141 16.30 24.97 4.60
C SER A 141 16.69 25.67 5.90
N THR A 142 16.05 25.25 6.98
CA THR A 142 16.36 25.67 8.35
C THR A 142 17.16 24.62 9.11
N TYR A 143 17.21 23.37 8.60
CA TYR A 143 17.83 22.23 9.30
C TYR A 143 18.81 21.39 8.43
N LEU A 144 18.74 21.44 7.09
CA LEU A 144 19.55 20.60 6.19
C LEU A 144 20.30 21.43 5.13
N ASP A 145 21.61 21.56 5.23
CA ASP A 145 22.39 22.34 4.28
C ASP A 145 22.53 21.59 2.95
N VAL A 146 21.83 22.06 1.93
CA VAL A 146 21.87 21.47 0.58
C VAL A 146 22.84 22.23 -0.32
N ASP A 147 23.80 21.53 -0.92
CA ASP A 147 24.66 22.09 -1.95
C ASP A 147 23.88 22.24 -3.27
N GLN A 148 23.52 23.49 -3.59
CA GLN A 148 22.74 23.85 -4.76
C GLN A 148 23.43 23.44 -6.08
N SER A 149 24.76 23.38 -6.13
CA SER A 149 25.52 23.00 -7.33
C SER A 149 25.34 21.53 -7.70
N THR A 150 24.97 20.70 -6.71
CA THR A 150 24.77 19.25 -6.89
C THR A 150 23.35 18.87 -7.29
N ILE A 151 22.39 19.81 -7.24
CA ILE A 151 20.99 19.53 -7.54
C ILE A 151 20.85 19.09 -8.99
N ARG A 152 20.41 17.84 -9.20
CA ARG A 152 20.08 17.30 -10.52
C ARG A 152 18.64 16.84 -10.53
N LEU A 153 17.85 17.40 -11.45
CA LEU A 153 16.50 16.93 -11.74
C LEU A 153 16.48 16.23 -13.09
N THR A 154 16.22 14.93 -13.11
CA THR A 154 16.05 14.18 -14.35
C THR A 154 14.57 13.89 -14.59
N GLY A 155 14.05 14.38 -15.72
CA GLY A 155 12.76 13.97 -16.26
C GLY A 155 12.93 12.63 -16.95
N LYS A 156 12.75 11.53 -16.22
CA LYS A 156 12.44 10.25 -16.85
C LYS A 156 10.98 10.00 -16.54
N CYS A 157 10.16 9.90 -17.58
CA CYS A 157 8.86 9.25 -17.51
C CYS A 157 9.11 7.81 -17.05
N LEU A 158 9.17 7.65 -15.73
CA LEU A 158 8.97 6.37 -15.14
C LEU A 158 7.53 6.05 -15.51
N SER A 159 7.35 5.09 -16.43
CA SER A 159 6.04 4.48 -16.60
C SER A 159 5.49 4.14 -15.21
N LYS A 160 4.19 4.02 -15.03
CA LYS A 160 3.62 3.53 -13.75
C LYS A 160 4.29 2.25 -13.20
N ALA A 161 5.08 1.54 -14.01
CA ALA A 161 5.91 0.38 -13.68
C ALA A 161 7.37 0.69 -13.26
N ALA A 162 7.87 1.90 -13.47
CA ALA A 162 9.28 2.25 -13.27
C ALA A 162 9.51 3.28 -12.15
N PHE A 163 8.48 3.69 -11.37
CA PHE A 163 8.75 4.11 -9.99
C PHE A 163 9.53 2.92 -9.44
N SER A 164 10.82 3.11 -9.22
CA SER A 164 11.72 2.04 -8.87
C SER A 164 11.02 1.22 -7.79
N LEU A 165 10.60 0.01 -8.15
CA LEU A 165 9.98 -0.99 -7.27
C LEU A 165 11.06 -1.52 -6.32
N THR A 166 11.89 -0.62 -5.83
CA THR A 166 13.01 -0.82 -4.92
C THR A 166 12.64 -0.41 -3.50
N GLY A 167 11.46 0.19 -3.29
CA GLY A 167 10.91 0.50 -1.98
C GLY A 167 9.64 -0.31 -1.70
N CYS A 168 9.55 -0.88 -0.51
CA CYS A 168 8.38 -1.62 -0.04
C CYS A 168 7.28 -0.67 0.49
N GLY A 169 6.08 -1.21 0.75
CA GLY A 169 5.06 -0.49 1.54
C GLY A 169 4.41 0.70 0.82
N ILE A 170 4.50 0.78 -0.50
CA ILE A 170 3.90 1.87 -1.30
C ILE A 170 2.58 1.39 -1.92
N ARG A 171 1.50 2.13 -1.71
CA ARG A 171 0.19 1.92 -2.36
C ARG A 171 -0.22 3.13 -3.22
N ARG A 172 -1.14 2.92 -4.17
CA ARG A 172 -1.83 4.02 -4.85
C ARG A 172 -2.70 4.77 -3.83
N GLN A 173 -2.62 6.10 -3.81
CA GLN A 173 -3.44 6.91 -2.91
C GLN A 173 -4.92 6.78 -3.31
N ALA A 174 -5.74 6.29 -2.39
CA ALA A 174 -7.18 6.49 -2.44
C ALA A 174 -7.46 7.99 -2.22
N PHE A 175 -8.31 8.60 -3.05
CA PHE A 175 -8.83 9.94 -2.80
C PHE A 175 -9.38 10.03 -1.36
N SER A 176 -9.10 11.17 -0.70
CA SER A 176 -9.45 11.54 0.67
C SER A 176 -10.67 10.81 1.23
N PHE A 177 -10.46 10.07 2.33
CA PHE A 177 -11.52 9.51 3.17
C PHE A 177 -12.36 10.67 3.73
N THR A 178 -13.46 11.01 3.07
CA THR A 178 -14.53 11.86 3.62
C THR A 178 -15.74 10.99 3.84
N GLY A 179 -15.70 10.10 4.83
CA GLY A 179 -16.82 9.23 5.11
C GLY A 179 -16.55 8.29 6.27
N VAL A 180 -17.12 8.62 7.43
CA VAL A 180 -17.39 7.65 8.49
C VAL A 180 -18.50 6.73 7.98
N GLU A 181 -18.18 5.83 7.06
CA GLU A 181 -19.04 4.70 6.77
C GLU A 181 -18.82 3.68 7.91
N ARG A 182 -19.61 3.84 8.98
CA ARG A 182 -19.87 2.80 9.98
C ARG A 182 -20.48 1.61 9.25
N ILE A 183 -19.70 0.60 8.91
CA ILE A 183 -20.22 -0.58 8.20
C ILE A 183 -19.62 -1.84 8.81
N THR A 184 -20.48 -2.61 9.47
CA THR A 184 -20.29 -4.01 9.84
C THR A 184 -19.85 -4.82 8.62
N GLY A 185 -18.69 -5.50 8.68
CA GLY A 185 -18.21 -6.39 7.61
C GLY A 185 -17.21 -5.80 6.59
N GLY A 186 -16.60 -4.64 6.90
CA GLY A 186 -15.51 -4.05 6.11
C GLY A 186 -15.92 -3.44 4.76
N GLN A 187 -15.16 -2.45 4.28
CA GLN A 187 -15.41 -1.78 3.00
C GLN A 187 -14.72 -2.54 1.86
N ARG A 188 -15.24 -2.42 0.64
CA ARG A 188 -14.58 -2.97 -0.55
C ARG A 188 -13.31 -2.17 -0.83
N ALA A 189 -12.18 -2.86 -0.94
CA ALA A 189 -10.94 -2.25 -1.38
C ALA A 189 -11.03 -1.86 -2.86
N ARG A 190 -10.21 -0.91 -3.28
CA ARG A 190 -9.98 -0.56 -4.69
C ARG A 190 -8.66 -1.12 -5.19
N GLU A 191 -8.53 -1.19 -6.51
CA GLU A 191 -7.35 -1.78 -7.14
C GLU A 191 -6.10 -0.94 -6.84
N GLY A 192 -5.05 -1.60 -6.34
CA GLY A 192 -3.79 -0.97 -5.95
C GLY A 192 -3.80 -0.28 -4.58
N GLU A 193 -4.88 -0.39 -3.79
CA GLU A 193 -4.89 0.10 -2.41
C GLU A 193 -4.09 -0.81 -1.46
N TRP A 194 -4.04 -2.11 -1.72
CA TRP A 194 -3.32 -3.09 -0.89
C TRP A 194 -2.49 -4.04 -1.77
N PRO A 195 -1.45 -3.53 -2.45
CA PRO A 195 -0.73 -4.28 -3.48
C PRO A 195 0.06 -5.47 -2.92
N TRP A 196 0.28 -5.53 -1.61
CA TRP A 196 0.94 -6.63 -0.91
C TRP A 196 0.01 -7.75 -0.47
N GLN A 197 -1.31 -7.60 -0.62
CA GLN A 197 -2.24 -8.66 -0.29
C GLN A 197 -2.05 -9.85 -1.26
N ALA A 198 -1.92 -11.04 -0.69
CA ALA A 198 -1.91 -12.30 -1.42
C ALA A 198 -2.97 -13.26 -0.87
N SER A 199 -3.43 -14.16 -1.72
CA SER A 199 -4.33 -15.25 -1.40
C SER A 199 -3.58 -16.57 -1.55
N ILE A 200 -3.53 -17.36 -0.49
CA ILE A 200 -2.99 -18.72 -0.49
C ILE A 200 -4.16 -19.67 -0.73
N GLN A 201 -4.07 -20.44 -1.81
CA GLN A 201 -5.12 -21.33 -2.29
C GLN A 201 -4.67 -22.78 -2.23
N LEU A 202 -5.50 -23.65 -1.66
CA LEU A 202 -5.33 -25.10 -1.69
C LEU A 202 -6.23 -25.68 -2.79
N ASP A 203 -5.64 -26.39 -3.75
CA ASP A 203 -6.32 -26.97 -4.91
C ASP A 203 -7.24 -25.97 -5.64
N GLY A 204 -6.82 -24.71 -5.72
CA GLY A 204 -7.54 -23.62 -6.39
C GLY A 204 -8.60 -22.91 -5.54
N THR A 205 -8.83 -23.34 -4.30
CA THR A 205 -9.77 -22.70 -3.37
C THR A 205 -9.02 -21.86 -2.36
N HIS A 206 -9.48 -20.61 -2.15
CA HIS A 206 -8.92 -19.73 -1.14
C HIS A 206 -9.03 -20.34 0.25
N ARG A 207 -7.93 -20.29 1.00
CA ARG A 207 -7.83 -20.83 2.35
C ARG A 207 -7.33 -19.82 3.37
N CYS A 208 -6.35 -19.01 2.98
CA CYS A 208 -5.77 -17.97 3.82
C CYS A 208 -5.32 -16.77 3.01
N GLY A 209 -5.20 -15.62 3.68
CA GLY A 209 -4.40 -14.49 3.23
C GLY A 209 -2.90 -14.72 3.40
N ALA A 210 -2.11 -13.85 2.77
CA ALA A 210 -0.67 -13.72 2.95
C ALA A 210 -0.24 -12.30 2.58
N SER A 211 1.00 -11.95 2.94
CA SER A 211 1.60 -10.65 2.62
C SER A 211 2.85 -10.85 1.77
N ILE A 212 2.98 -10.08 0.68
CA ILE A 212 4.17 -10.07 -0.17
C ILE A 212 5.30 -9.33 0.55
N ILE A 213 6.43 -9.99 0.81
CA ILE A 213 7.61 -9.39 1.44
C ILE A 213 8.82 -9.30 0.49
N SER A 214 8.80 -10.05 -0.62
CA SER A 214 9.69 -9.85 -1.77
C SER A 214 9.07 -10.42 -3.04
N ASN A 215 9.81 -10.37 -4.16
CA ASN A 215 9.38 -10.97 -5.42
C ASN A 215 9.32 -12.51 -5.38
N PHE A 216 9.90 -13.18 -4.38
CA PHE A 216 9.84 -14.64 -4.23
C PHE A 216 9.21 -15.12 -2.92
N TRP A 217 9.03 -14.23 -1.94
CA TRP A 217 8.65 -14.61 -0.59
C TRP A 217 7.36 -13.94 -0.13
N LEU A 218 6.51 -14.76 0.49
CA LEU A 218 5.33 -14.34 1.23
C LEU A 218 5.49 -14.69 2.70
N VAL A 219 4.81 -13.94 3.58
CA VAL A 219 4.62 -14.30 4.99
C VAL A 219 3.13 -14.47 5.26
N THR A 220 2.78 -15.46 6.08
CA THR A 220 1.41 -15.85 6.42
C THR A 220 1.39 -16.57 7.79
N ALA A 221 0.23 -17.07 8.20
CA ALA A 221 0.07 -17.82 9.44
C ALA A 221 0.47 -19.30 9.25
N ALA A 222 1.00 -19.92 10.30
CA ALA A 222 1.37 -21.33 10.30
C ALA A 222 0.13 -22.25 10.23
N HIS A 223 -0.95 -21.87 10.91
CA HIS A 223 -2.17 -22.67 10.99
C HIS A 223 -2.82 -22.93 9.62
N CYS A 224 -2.56 -22.07 8.64
CA CYS A 224 -3.01 -22.23 7.26
C CYS A 224 -2.61 -23.58 6.65
N PHE A 225 -1.44 -24.10 7.04
CA PHE A 225 -0.84 -25.33 6.53
C PHE A 225 -1.03 -26.55 7.45
N ARG A 226 -1.92 -26.47 8.45
CA ARG A 226 -2.32 -27.64 9.24
C ARG A 226 -2.97 -28.69 8.33
N GLY A 227 -2.56 -29.95 8.49
CA GLY A 227 -3.03 -31.10 7.72
C GLY A 227 -2.44 -31.29 6.32
N VAL A 228 -2.26 -30.22 5.51
CA VAL A 228 -1.73 -30.32 4.14
C VAL A 228 -0.54 -29.41 3.91
N ARG A 229 0.66 -30.00 3.78
CA ARG A 229 1.92 -29.27 3.59
C ARG A 229 2.62 -29.51 2.23
N ASP A 230 2.06 -30.36 1.37
CA ASP A 230 2.64 -30.61 0.02
C ASP A 230 2.54 -29.34 -0.85
N PRO A 231 3.65 -28.66 -1.18
CA PRO A 231 3.65 -27.41 -1.93
C PRO A 231 2.93 -27.48 -3.28
N ARG A 232 2.87 -28.67 -3.91
CA ARG A 232 2.27 -28.86 -5.23
C ARG A 232 0.77 -28.61 -5.26
N ARG A 233 0.11 -28.69 -4.10
CA ARG A 233 -1.33 -28.41 -3.95
C ARG A 233 -1.61 -26.93 -3.67
N TRP A 234 -0.57 -26.14 -3.41
CA TRP A 234 -0.71 -24.75 -3.01
C TRP A 234 -0.34 -23.80 -4.15
N THR A 235 -1.15 -22.75 -4.30
CA THR A 235 -0.87 -21.64 -5.21
C THR A 235 -1.08 -20.31 -4.51
N ALA A 236 -0.34 -19.29 -4.93
CA ALA A 236 -0.51 -17.92 -4.47
C ALA A 236 -1.12 -17.08 -5.60
N SER A 237 -2.15 -16.31 -5.27
CA SER A 237 -2.86 -15.41 -6.19
C SER A 237 -2.76 -13.97 -5.69
N PHE A 238 -2.63 -13.02 -6.63
CA PHE A 238 -2.38 -11.61 -6.33
C PHE A 238 -3.38 -10.69 -7.07
N GLY A 239 -3.55 -9.49 -6.53
CA GLY A 239 -4.54 -8.51 -6.99
C GLY A 239 -5.78 -8.50 -6.09
N ILE A 240 -6.81 -7.77 -6.53
CA ILE A 240 -7.99 -7.50 -5.69
C ILE A 240 -9.08 -8.59 -5.75
N LEU A 241 -9.07 -9.41 -6.81
CA LEU A 241 -10.04 -10.47 -7.04
C LEU A 241 -9.40 -11.85 -6.84
N LEU A 242 -10.14 -12.77 -6.22
CA LEU A 242 -9.74 -14.18 -6.17
C LEU A 242 -9.87 -14.86 -7.53
N ARG A 243 -10.92 -14.52 -8.29
CA ARG A 243 -11.29 -15.15 -9.56
C ARG A 243 -11.84 -14.11 -10.57
N PRO A 244 -11.18 -13.91 -11.72
CA PRO A 244 -9.79 -14.28 -12.01
C PRO A 244 -8.80 -13.39 -11.22
N PRO A 245 -7.68 -13.94 -10.73
CA PRO A 245 -6.63 -13.13 -10.12
C PRO A 245 -5.78 -12.41 -11.17
N LYS A 246 -5.07 -11.36 -10.76
CA LYS A 246 -4.21 -10.57 -11.65
C LYS A 246 -2.90 -11.29 -11.97
N GLN A 247 -2.36 -11.99 -10.98
CA GLN A 247 -1.23 -12.91 -11.14
C GLN A 247 -1.48 -14.16 -10.30
N LYS A 248 -0.95 -15.30 -10.74
CA LYS A 248 -0.96 -16.57 -10.01
C LYS A 248 0.41 -17.23 -10.11
N LYS A 249 0.92 -17.73 -8.99
CA LYS A 249 2.24 -18.38 -8.89
C LYS A 249 2.11 -19.69 -8.13
N PHE A 250 2.91 -20.69 -8.52
CA PHE A 250 3.01 -21.96 -7.78
C PHE A 250 3.89 -21.78 -6.56
N VAL A 251 3.62 -22.57 -5.52
CA VAL A 251 4.44 -22.62 -4.31
C VAL A 251 5.57 -23.65 -4.50
N ARG A 252 6.81 -23.22 -4.21
CA ARG A 252 7.99 -24.08 -4.22
C ARG A 252 8.26 -24.69 -2.85
N ARG A 253 8.17 -23.90 -1.78
CA ARG A 253 8.48 -24.34 -0.42
C ARG A 253 7.61 -23.62 0.60
N ILE A 254 7.21 -24.33 1.64
CA ILE A 254 6.47 -23.80 2.79
C ILE A 254 7.35 -24.06 4.03
N ILE A 255 7.63 -23.00 4.78
CA ILE A 255 8.44 -23.08 6.02
C ILE A 255 7.57 -22.55 7.15
N VAL A 256 7.15 -23.45 8.04
CA VAL A 256 6.43 -23.13 9.26
C VAL A 256 7.43 -22.94 10.40
N HIS A 257 7.14 -22.05 11.35
CA HIS A 257 7.97 -21.88 12.54
C HIS A 257 8.16 -23.19 13.30
N GLU A 258 9.39 -23.51 13.69
CA GLU A 258 9.77 -24.82 14.25
C GLU A 258 9.10 -25.13 15.59
N ARG A 259 8.77 -24.07 16.34
CA ARG A 259 8.05 -24.12 17.62
C ARG A 259 6.53 -24.11 17.49
N TYR A 260 6.00 -24.01 16.28
CA TYR A 260 4.55 -24.00 16.10
C TYR A 260 3.98 -25.38 16.42
N GLY A 261 3.20 -25.47 17.49
CA GLY A 261 2.53 -26.68 17.92
C GLY A 261 1.36 -27.05 17.01
N ASP A 262 1.23 -28.34 16.67
CA ASP A 262 0.05 -28.87 15.98
C ASP A 262 -1.14 -29.08 16.94
N HIS A 263 -1.05 -28.59 18.18
CA HIS A 263 -2.12 -28.63 19.16
C HIS A 263 -3.13 -27.50 18.90
N PHE A 264 -4.42 -27.83 18.84
CA PHE A 264 -5.49 -26.89 18.49
C PHE A 264 -5.58 -25.65 19.39
N LEU A 265 -5.13 -25.77 20.64
CA LEU A 265 -5.24 -24.72 21.66
C LEU A 265 -3.98 -23.83 21.76
N ASP A 266 -2.90 -24.21 21.08
CA ASP A 266 -1.69 -23.41 21.04
C ASP A 266 -1.66 -22.58 19.76
N HIS A 267 -1.65 -21.27 19.95
CA HIS A 267 -1.58 -20.27 18.89
C HIS A 267 -0.24 -19.51 18.92
N GLU A 268 0.69 -19.90 19.79
CA GLU A 268 2.03 -19.33 19.80
C GLU A 268 2.80 -19.76 18.54
N TYR A 269 3.74 -18.93 18.09
CA TYR A 269 4.55 -19.18 16.89
C TYR A 269 3.75 -19.34 15.59
N ASP A 270 2.56 -18.76 15.50
CA ASP A 270 1.69 -18.84 14.32
C ASP A 270 2.19 -17.97 13.16
N VAL A 271 3.34 -18.35 12.59
CA VAL A 271 4.00 -17.69 11.46
C VAL A 271 4.60 -18.72 10.51
N ALA A 272 4.46 -18.46 9.22
CA ALA A 272 5.07 -19.22 8.14
C ALA A 272 5.53 -18.31 7.01
N VAL A 273 6.57 -18.73 6.30
CA VAL A 273 7.01 -18.10 5.05
C VAL A 273 6.84 -19.07 3.88
N VAL A 274 6.46 -18.52 2.74
CA VAL A 274 6.17 -19.28 1.53
C VAL A 274 7.07 -18.79 0.41
N GLU A 275 7.82 -19.71 -0.17
CA GLU A 275 8.70 -19.45 -1.31
C GLU A 275 7.97 -19.82 -2.60
N LEU A 276 7.94 -18.89 -3.55
CA LEU A 276 7.29 -19.06 -4.84
C LEU A 276 8.23 -19.76 -5.84
N ALA A 277 7.62 -20.47 -6.78
CA ALA A 277 8.33 -21.16 -7.86
C ALA A 277 8.83 -20.20 -8.95
N SER A 278 8.23 -19.02 -9.09
CA SER A 278 8.65 -17.97 -10.02
C SER A 278 8.39 -16.58 -9.41
N ALA A 279 9.17 -15.60 -9.87
CA ALA A 279 9.10 -14.24 -9.36
C ALA A 279 7.72 -13.60 -9.62
N ILE A 280 7.25 -12.82 -8.65
CA ILE A 280 6.12 -11.91 -8.81
C ILE A 280 6.55 -10.76 -9.72
N GLU A 281 5.71 -10.42 -10.70
CA GLU A 281 5.92 -9.24 -11.51
C GLU A 281 5.42 -8.03 -10.74
N PHE A 282 6.35 -7.25 -10.21
CA PHE A 282 6.00 -6.08 -9.45
C PHE A 282 5.38 -4.99 -10.34
N THR A 283 4.23 -4.50 -9.93
CA THR A 283 3.45 -3.45 -10.60
C THR A 283 2.88 -2.50 -9.55
N SER A 284 2.24 -1.42 -9.98
CA SER A 284 1.53 -0.53 -9.05
C SER A 284 0.38 -1.20 -8.28
N ASP A 285 -0.08 -2.36 -8.72
CA ASP A 285 -1.22 -3.07 -8.11
C ASP A 285 -0.78 -4.36 -7.38
N VAL A 286 0.50 -4.75 -7.53
CA VAL A 286 1.09 -5.95 -6.91
C VAL A 286 2.54 -5.62 -6.53
N HIS A 287 2.82 -5.43 -5.25
CA HIS A 287 4.16 -5.10 -4.74
C HIS A 287 4.30 -5.44 -3.25
N SER A 288 5.54 -5.47 -2.74
CA SER A 288 5.83 -5.83 -1.35
C SER A 288 5.39 -4.80 -0.30
N VAL A 289 5.08 -5.27 0.91
CA VAL A 289 4.94 -4.46 2.13
C VAL A 289 6.29 -4.36 2.85
N CYS A 290 6.53 -3.30 3.63
CA CYS A 290 7.73 -3.23 4.44
C CYS A 290 7.64 -4.10 5.69
N LEU A 291 8.75 -4.73 6.05
CA LEU A 291 8.91 -5.37 7.35
C LEU A 291 9.49 -4.35 8.33
N PRO A 292 8.93 -4.21 9.55
CA PRO A 292 9.51 -3.37 10.58
C PRO A 292 10.81 -3.97 11.13
N GLU A 293 11.64 -3.14 11.75
CA GLU A 293 12.77 -3.63 12.54
C GLU A 293 12.30 -4.38 13.79
N ALA A 294 13.12 -5.31 14.29
CA ALA A 294 12.77 -6.14 15.45
C ALA A 294 12.56 -5.30 16.72
N SER A 295 13.27 -4.17 16.83
CA SER A 295 13.17 -3.20 17.93
C SER A 295 12.00 -2.23 17.79
N HIS A 296 11.32 -2.19 16.63
CA HIS A 296 10.27 -1.20 16.41
C HIS A 296 9.06 -1.48 17.30
N ILE A 297 8.52 -0.44 17.91
CA ILE A 297 7.35 -0.51 18.78
C ILE A 297 6.24 0.30 18.14
N PHE A 298 5.13 -0.38 17.83
CA PHE A 298 3.90 0.29 17.43
C PHE A 298 3.13 0.70 18.69
N PRO A 299 2.86 2.00 18.90
CA PRO A 299 2.14 2.47 20.09
C PRO A 299 0.73 1.90 20.19
N GLU A 300 0.20 1.83 21.39
CA GLU A 300 -1.21 1.50 21.62
C GLU A 300 -2.13 2.52 20.95
N ASN A 301 -3.35 2.11 20.61
CA ASN A 301 -4.36 2.95 19.94
C ASN A 301 -3.93 3.44 18.53
N THR A 302 -2.83 2.92 17.98
CA THR A 302 -2.41 3.15 16.59
C THR A 302 -3.44 2.58 15.64
N SER A 303 -3.90 3.40 14.69
CA SER A 303 -4.80 2.97 13.61
C SER A 303 -4.05 2.08 12.61
N CYS A 304 -4.61 0.92 12.34
CA CYS A 304 -4.12 -0.08 11.42
C CYS A 304 -5.23 -0.50 10.47
N PHE A 305 -4.85 -1.10 9.34
CA PHE A 305 -5.79 -1.72 8.42
C PHE A 305 -5.55 -3.21 8.35
N VAL A 306 -6.64 -3.97 8.43
CA VAL A 306 -6.68 -5.39 8.11
C VAL A 306 -7.42 -5.59 6.80
N THR A 307 -6.92 -6.50 5.97
CA THR A 307 -7.50 -6.81 4.66
C THR A 307 -7.57 -8.30 4.42
N GLY A 308 -8.61 -8.70 3.68
CA GLY A 308 -8.78 -10.10 3.30
C GLY A 308 -10.08 -10.39 2.56
N TRP A 309 -10.26 -11.67 2.26
CA TRP A 309 -11.40 -12.20 1.51
C TRP A 309 -12.27 -13.11 2.38
N GLY A 310 -12.12 -13.06 3.70
CA GLY A 310 -12.85 -13.90 4.64
C GLY A 310 -14.36 -13.71 4.59
N ALA A 311 -15.04 -14.57 5.34
CA ALA A 311 -16.48 -14.54 5.51
C ALA A 311 -16.94 -13.20 6.11
N LEU A 312 -18.12 -12.73 5.69
CA LEU A 312 -18.71 -11.48 6.20
C LEU A 312 -19.39 -11.66 7.56
N GLU A 313 -19.76 -12.90 7.87
CA GLU A 313 -20.51 -13.30 9.06
C GLU A 313 -20.04 -14.69 9.49
N ASN A 314 -20.12 -14.99 10.78
CA ASN A 314 -19.59 -16.22 11.39
C ASN A 314 -20.14 -17.52 10.77
N ASP A 315 -21.37 -17.48 10.22
CA ASP A 315 -22.13 -18.64 9.74
C ASP A 315 -22.63 -18.48 8.28
N GLY A 316 -21.96 -17.66 7.46
CA GLY A 316 -22.35 -17.46 6.07
C GLY A 316 -22.14 -18.71 5.20
N GLU A 317 -23.01 -18.93 4.20
CA GLU A 317 -22.89 -20.03 3.20
C GLU A 317 -21.57 -20.00 2.40
N CYS A 318 -20.82 -18.89 2.44
CA CYS A 318 -19.55 -18.72 1.75
C CYS A 318 -18.41 -18.35 2.71
N TYR A 319 -17.42 -19.24 2.82
CA TYR A 319 -16.16 -19.03 3.57
C TYR A 319 -15.26 -17.92 2.99
N SER A 320 -15.62 -17.33 1.85
CA SER A 320 -14.87 -16.21 1.26
C SER A 320 -15.68 -15.37 0.28
N VAL A 321 -15.29 -14.11 0.11
CA VAL A 321 -15.82 -13.18 -0.90
C VAL A 321 -14.84 -13.02 -2.07
N ASN A 322 -15.34 -12.76 -3.28
CA ASN A 322 -14.45 -12.65 -4.46
C ASN A 322 -13.63 -11.35 -4.49
N GLN A 323 -14.18 -10.25 -3.93
CA GLN A 323 -13.56 -8.93 -3.94
C GLN A 323 -12.96 -8.62 -2.56
N LEU A 324 -11.71 -8.16 -2.56
CA LEU A 324 -10.96 -7.84 -1.34
C LEU A 324 -11.70 -6.79 -0.51
N ARG A 325 -11.69 -7.00 0.81
CA ARG A 325 -12.21 -6.04 1.79
C ARG A 325 -11.11 -5.50 2.68
N GLN A 326 -11.42 -4.36 3.29
CA GLN A 326 -10.57 -3.67 4.23
C GLN A 326 -11.36 -3.18 5.43
N ALA A 327 -10.72 -3.15 6.59
CA ALA A 327 -11.27 -2.61 7.82
C ALA A 327 -10.19 -1.84 8.58
N GLU A 328 -10.56 -0.69 9.15
CA GLU A 328 -9.71 0.05 10.06
C GLU A 328 -9.92 -0.44 11.50
N VAL A 329 -8.84 -0.83 12.15
CA VAL A 329 -8.81 -1.33 13.52
C VAL A 329 -7.73 -0.60 14.31
N ARG A 330 -7.74 -0.71 15.65
CA ARG A 330 -6.72 -0.09 16.49
C ARG A 330 -5.99 -1.10 17.34
N ILE A 331 -4.70 -0.88 17.54
CA ILE A 331 -3.89 -1.71 18.44
C ILE A 331 -4.43 -1.57 19.87
N ILE A 332 -4.70 -2.72 20.50
CA ILE A 332 -5.12 -2.82 21.90
C ILE A 332 -3.93 -3.34 22.70
N SER A 333 -3.69 -2.75 23.87
CA SER A 333 -2.58 -3.13 24.74
C SER A 333 -2.69 -4.58 25.20
N THR A 334 -1.55 -5.24 25.39
CA THR A 334 -1.49 -6.61 25.92
C THR A 334 -2.15 -6.69 27.30
N GLU A 335 -2.01 -5.66 28.14
CA GLU A 335 -2.67 -5.59 29.45
C GLU A 335 -4.20 -5.61 29.33
N VAL A 336 -4.75 -4.75 28.47
CA VAL A 336 -6.20 -4.70 28.22
C VAL A 336 -6.68 -6.03 27.65
N CYS A 337 -5.92 -6.59 26.71
CA CYS A 337 -6.30 -7.83 26.05
C CYS A 337 -6.25 -9.05 26.98
N ASN A 338 -5.40 -9.02 28.00
CA ASN A 338 -5.30 -10.06 29.02
C ASN A 338 -6.22 -9.85 30.23
N ARG A 339 -7.09 -8.84 30.24
CA ARG A 339 -8.14 -8.73 31.25
C ARG A 339 -9.03 -9.98 31.26
N ARG A 340 -9.56 -10.34 32.43
CA ARG A 340 -10.35 -11.56 32.66
C ARG A 340 -11.54 -11.68 31.70
N GLN A 341 -12.19 -10.57 31.37
CA GLN A 341 -13.35 -10.50 30.48
C GLN A 341 -13.01 -10.55 28.98
N VAL A 342 -11.73 -10.49 28.60
CA VAL A 342 -11.28 -10.50 27.20
C VAL A 342 -10.67 -11.87 26.87
N TYR A 343 -9.37 -12.05 27.10
CA TYR A 343 -8.65 -13.32 26.90
C TYR A 343 -8.02 -13.90 28.16
N GLY A 344 -8.14 -13.22 29.31
CA GLY A 344 -7.82 -13.80 30.63
C GLY A 344 -6.40 -14.34 30.78
N GLY A 345 -5.40 -13.72 30.13
CA GLY A 345 -4.00 -14.12 30.21
C GLY A 345 -3.49 -14.96 29.04
N ALA A 346 -4.32 -15.27 28.04
CA ALA A 346 -3.92 -16.09 26.90
C ALA A 346 -3.01 -15.38 25.88
N ILE A 347 -2.90 -14.04 25.92
CA ILE A 347 -2.12 -13.27 24.94
C ILE A 347 -0.65 -13.24 25.35
N THR A 348 0.21 -13.88 24.55
CA THR A 348 1.66 -14.00 24.78
C THR A 348 2.44 -12.81 24.17
N PRO A 349 3.74 -12.62 24.47
CA PRO A 349 4.56 -11.56 23.88
C PRO A 349 4.68 -11.61 22.35
N GLY A 350 4.60 -12.81 21.76
CA GLY A 350 4.58 -13.02 20.31
C GLY A 350 3.24 -12.67 19.65
N MET A 351 2.25 -12.22 20.42
CA MET A 351 0.93 -11.84 19.94
C MET A 351 0.67 -10.33 20.14
N LEU A 352 -0.29 -9.81 19.40
CA LEU A 352 -0.87 -8.48 19.62
C LEU A 352 -2.37 -8.54 19.32
N CYS A 353 -3.12 -7.62 19.93
CA CYS A 353 -4.53 -7.48 19.68
C CYS A 353 -4.80 -6.23 18.87
N ALA A 354 -5.76 -6.30 17.95
CA ALA A 354 -6.26 -5.12 17.27
C ALA A 354 -7.77 -5.23 17.01
N GLY A 355 -8.49 -4.12 17.19
CA GLY A 355 -9.94 -4.07 17.03
C GLY A 355 -10.57 -3.01 17.93
N TYR A 356 -11.84 -3.22 18.25
CA TYR A 356 -12.60 -2.41 19.19
C TYR A 356 -13.23 -3.33 20.24
N LEU A 357 -13.17 -2.95 21.52
CA LEU A 357 -13.76 -3.77 22.59
C LEU A 357 -15.29 -3.80 22.52
N GLU A 358 -15.89 -2.82 21.88
CA GLU A 358 -17.31 -2.77 21.55
C GLU A 358 -17.70 -3.80 20.47
N GLY A 359 -16.72 -4.44 19.82
CA GLY A 359 -16.89 -5.40 18.72
C GLY A 359 -17.10 -4.73 17.37
N GLN A 360 -17.98 -5.30 16.54
CA GLN A 360 -18.44 -4.83 15.22
C GLN A 360 -17.44 -4.97 14.06
N VAL A 361 -16.18 -4.59 14.25
CA VAL A 361 -15.15 -4.60 13.19
C VAL A 361 -14.03 -5.55 13.60
N ASP A 362 -13.88 -6.63 12.85
CA ASP A 362 -12.88 -7.66 13.12
C ASP A 362 -12.49 -8.42 11.85
N ALA A 363 -11.35 -9.11 11.89
CA ALA A 363 -10.98 -10.10 10.89
C ALA A 363 -11.77 -11.39 11.13
N CYS A 364 -12.11 -12.12 10.06
CA CYS A 364 -12.92 -13.32 10.17
C CYS A 364 -12.31 -14.56 9.49
N GLN A 365 -13.05 -15.67 9.51
CA GLN A 365 -12.64 -16.91 8.86
C GLN A 365 -12.28 -16.66 7.39
N GLY A 366 -11.08 -17.08 6.98
CA GLY A 366 -10.54 -16.82 5.64
C GLY A 366 -9.61 -15.60 5.56
N ASP A 367 -9.65 -14.68 6.52
CA ASP A 367 -8.67 -13.59 6.60
C ASP A 367 -7.34 -14.02 7.24
N SER A 368 -7.33 -15.19 7.90
CA SER A 368 -6.15 -15.86 8.46
C SER A 368 -4.92 -15.75 7.57
N GLY A 369 -3.77 -15.37 8.16
CA GLY A 369 -2.53 -15.14 7.44
C GLY A 369 -2.46 -13.82 6.68
N GLY A 370 -3.56 -13.07 6.58
CA GLY A 370 -3.62 -11.75 5.98
C GLY A 370 -2.86 -10.67 6.78
N PRO A 371 -2.56 -9.53 6.13
CA PRO A 371 -1.82 -8.43 6.74
C PRO A 371 -2.66 -7.61 7.73
N LEU A 372 -2.04 -7.24 8.85
CA LEU A 372 -2.37 -6.04 9.61
C LEU A 372 -1.27 -5.01 9.36
N VAL A 373 -1.61 -3.86 8.78
CA VAL A 373 -0.63 -2.87 8.33
C VAL A 373 -0.88 -1.47 8.88
N HIS A 374 0.22 -0.73 9.07
CA HIS A 374 0.20 0.66 9.52
C HIS A 374 1.13 1.51 8.65
N ALA A 375 0.72 2.74 8.37
CA ALA A 375 1.53 3.70 7.64
C ALA A 375 2.31 4.60 8.58
N ASN A 376 3.61 4.76 8.35
CA ASN A 376 4.40 5.78 9.04
C ASN A 376 4.05 7.21 8.55
N SER A 377 4.67 8.22 9.15
CA SER A 377 4.59 9.64 8.77
C SER A 377 4.85 9.90 7.29
N ARG A 378 5.76 9.13 6.68
CA ARG A 378 6.12 9.18 5.25
C ARG A 378 5.11 8.50 4.32
N GLY A 379 4.06 7.88 4.86
CA GLY A 379 3.05 7.14 4.10
C GLY A 379 3.54 5.78 3.57
N ILE A 380 4.60 5.24 4.17
CA ILE A 380 5.12 3.89 3.90
C ILE A 380 4.44 2.91 4.85
N TRP A 381 3.91 1.83 4.28
CA TRP A 381 3.16 0.82 5.01
C TRP A 381 4.05 -0.32 5.48
N TYR A 382 3.95 -0.62 6.77
CA TYR A 382 4.66 -1.70 7.44
C TYR A 382 3.69 -2.79 7.89
N LEU A 383 4.14 -4.03 7.82
CA LEU A 383 3.43 -5.19 8.34
C LEU A 383 3.58 -5.24 9.86
N VAL A 384 2.52 -4.87 10.58
CA VAL A 384 2.46 -4.84 12.05
C VAL A 384 2.20 -6.25 12.60
N GLY A 385 1.26 -6.95 11.97
CA GLY A 385 0.80 -8.25 12.42
C GLY A 385 0.30 -9.14 11.28
N ILE A 386 0.08 -10.40 11.61
CA ILE A 386 -0.49 -11.42 10.72
C ILE A 386 -1.76 -11.94 11.39
N VAL A 387 -2.90 -11.94 10.68
CA VAL A 387 -4.17 -12.45 11.23
C VAL A 387 -3.98 -13.89 11.69
N SER A 388 -4.27 -14.18 12.97
CA SER A 388 -3.99 -15.49 13.58
C SER A 388 -5.26 -16.17 14.08
N TRP A 389 -5.92 -15.62 15.10
CA TRP A 389 -7.12 -16.21 15.69
C TRP A 389 -8.02 -15.17 16.37
N GLY A 390 -9.23 -15.60 16.76
CA GLY A 390 -10.22 -14.78 17.44
C GLY A 390 -11.31 -15.69 18.03
N ASP A 391 -12.09 -15.16 18.98
CA ASP A 391 -13.23 -15.86 19.57
C ASP A 391 -14.49 -15.39 18.86
N GLU A 392 -14.76 -16.03 17.72
CA GLU A 392 -15.66 -15.56 16.68
C GLU A 392 -15.27 -14.17 16.13
N CYS A 393 -16.01 -13.66 15.15
CA CYS A 393 -15.70 -12.40 14.50
C CYS A 393 -16.59 -11.28 15.05
N GLY A 394 -15.98 -10.18 15.51
CA GLY A 394 -16.71 -8.94 15.83
C GLY A 394 -17.48 -8.96 17.15
N LYS A 395 -17.17 -9.90 18.05
CA LYS A 395 -17.80 -9.99 19.37
C LYS A 395 -17.31 -8.90 20.34
N PRO A 396 -18.19 -8.36 21.21
CA PRO A 396 -17.76 -7.50 22.29
C PRO A 396 -16.75 -8.19 23.21
N ASN A 397 -15.71 -7.45 23.60
CA ASN A 397 -14.57 -7.91 24.39
C ASN A 397 -13.75 -9.04 23.76
N LYS A 398 -13.90 -9.33 22.47
CA LYS A 398 -13.14 -10.37 21.75
C LYS A 398 -12.50 -9.79 20.49
N PRO A 399 -11.50 -8.89 20.63
CA PRO A 399 -10.81 -8.32 19.49
C PRO A 399 -9.93 -9.35 18.79
N GLY A 400 -9.74 -9.25 17.47
CA GLY A 400 -8.84 -10.13 16.74
C GLY A 400 -7.41 -10.18 17.30
N VAL A 401 -6.85 -11.39 17.31
CA VAL A 401 -5.48 -11.67 17.74
C VAL A 401 -4.60 -11.93 16.53
N TYR A 402 -3.45 -11.26 16.53
CA TYR A 402 -2.49 -11.25 15.43
C TYR A 402 -1.13 -11.69 15.93
N THR A 403 -0.39 -12.39 15.08
CA THR A 403 1.03 -12.69 15.32
C THR A 403 1.84 -11.40 15.19
N ARG A 404 2.64 -11.07 16.22
CA ARG A 404 3.45 -9.83 16.26
C ARG A 404 4.69 -9.93 15.40
N VAL A 405 4.71 -9.21 14.27
CA VAL A 405 5.77 -9.35 13.26
C VAL A 405 7.14 -8.92 13.79
N THR A 406 7.22 -7.88 14.62
CA THR A 406 8.48 -7.42 15.22
C THR A 406 9.14 -8.50 16.09
N TYR A 407 8.34 -9.29 16.80
CA TYR A 407 8.82 -10.42 17.61
C TYR A 407 9.43 -11.54 16.75
N TYR A 408 8.85 -11.81 15.56
CA TYR A 408 9.32 -12.84 14.64
C TYR A 408 10.23 -12.30 13.53
N ARG A 409 10.62 -11.02 13.57
CA ARG A 409 11.39 -10.35 12.50
C ARG A 409 12.71 -11.07 12.19
N ASN A 410 13.44 -11.46 13.23
CA ASN A 410 14.71 -12.17 13.09
C ASN A 410 14.52 -13.59 12.52
N TRP A 411 13.42 -14.26 12.89
CA TRP A 411 13.08 -15.56 12.34
C TRP A 411 12.77 -15.44 10.84
N ILE A 412 11.94 -14.48 10.44
CA ILE A 412 11.64 -14.20 9.02
C ILE A 412 12.94 -13.95 8.25
N HIS A 413 13.85 -13.14 8.81
CA HIS A 413 15.15 -12.87 8.20
C HIS A 413 15.97 -14.16 8.01
N SER A 414 16.07 -14.99 9.05
CA SER A 414 16.86 -16.23 8.99
C SER A 414 16.38 -17.22 7.91
N LYS A 415 15.10 -17.18 7.52
CA LYS A 415 14.53 -18.09 6.51
C LYS A 415 14.56 -17.53 5.10
N THR A 416 14.51 -16.21 4.96
CA THR A 416 14.26 -15.53 3.68
C THR A 416 15.40 -14.64 3.22
N GLY A 417 16.28 -14.21 4.13
CA GLY A 417 17.32 -13.21 3.89
C GLY A 417 16.81 -11.76 3.82
N ILE A 418 15.51 -11.52 4.07
CA ILE A 418 14.84 -10.22 3.98
C ILE A 418 14.81 -9.53 5.33
#